data_AF-A0AA36GB93-F1
#
_entry.id   AF-A0AA36GB93-F1
#
_cell.length_a   1.000
_cell.length_b   1.000
_cell.length_c   1.000
_cell.angle_alpha   90.00
_cell.angle_beta   90.00
_cell.angle_gamma   90.00
#
_symmetry.space_group_name_H-M   'P 1'
#
loop_
_entity.id
_entity.type
_entity.pdbx_description
1 polymer ?
#
loop_
_entity_poly.entity_id
_entity_poly.type
_entity_poly.pdbx_seq_one_letter_code
_entity_poly.pdbx_strand_id
1 'polypeptide(L)'
;MATRKKRYDRWNSNTKQKSVEAGLSGLFFTCHGDERRALREAYTIIEHFAEGDRPVPAPSRSEETLDTDTDFEKECVSMRGKTNEGGARPKQRPTGVKNCLFVAIQGCDSTKLSLEIVGYCQQDSNCRFLDRVIPVNITLPVDMVKLNDVIFELAKKYLTTEEAAPPTYALEFKVRNNGSVEKGAVLEMLDAAVTAACPSAKVDLKRPKITFFIQAVKTIIMAGVAIDYHARRKYNLHPLEEKKDDQTAQTAEKASMVPDQIPDGGSPSEKRPRLE
;
A
#
# COMPACT_ATOMS: atom_id res chain seq x y z
N MET A 1 -35.33 0.39 -24.13
CA MET A 1 -33.94 -0.11 -24.23
C MET A 1 -33.45 -0.53 -22.85
N ALA A 2 -33.29 -1.82 -22.61
CA ALA A 2 -32.81 -2.32 -21.32
C ALA A 2 -31.29 -2.14 -21.23
N THR A 3 -30.83 -1.24 -20.37
CA THR A 3 -29.41 -1.05 -20.06
C THR A 3 -28.88 -2.30 -19.37
N ARG A 4 -28.12 -3.13 -20.10
CA ARG A 4 -27.41 -4.29 -19.57
C ARG A 4 -26.36 -3.82 -18.56
N LYS A 5 -26.71 -3.86 -17.26
CA LYS A 5 -25.77 -3.66 -16.14
C LYS A 5 -24.58 -4.61 -16.37
N LYS A 6 -23.40 -4.05 -16.68
CA LYS A 6 -22.15 -4.81 -16.82
C LYS A 6 -21.91 -5.53 -15.49
N ARG A 7 -21.98 -6.87 -15.50
CA ARG A 7 -21.72 -7.70 -14.32
C ARG A 7 -20.22 -7.72 -14.08
N TYR A 8 -19.74 -6.79 -13.26
CA TYR A 8 -18.33 -6.70 -12.86
C TYR A 8 -17.91 -7.81 -11.87
N ASP A 9 -18.86 -8.64 -11.40
CA ASP A 9 -18.70 -9.51 -10.22
C ASP A 9 -18.32 -10.98 -10.52
N ARG A 10 -17.85 -11.33 -11.71
CA ARG A 10 -17.50 -12.73 -12.04
C ARG A 10 -16.02 -13.06 -12.05
N TRP A 11 -15.15 -12.14 -11.67
CA TRP A 11 -13.75 -12.50 -11.56
C TRP A 11 -13.52 -13.41 -10.36
N ASN A 12 -12.79 -14.51 -10.57
CA ASN A 12 -12.47 -15.50 -9.54
C ASN A 12 -13.69 -16.29 -8.99
N SER A 13 -14.86 -16.24 -9.66
CA SER A 13 -16.08 -16.95 -9.19
C SER A 13 -15.98 -18.46 -9.36
N ASN A 14 -15.28 -18.93 -10.40
CA ASN A 14 -15.13 -20.35 -10.75
C ASN A 14 -13.83 -20.96 -10.21
N THR A 15 -12.98 -20.19 -9.55
CA THR A 15 -11.72 -20.68 -9.01
C THR A 15 -11.98 -21.60 -7.84
N LYS A 16 -11.60 -22.88 -8.00
CA LYS A 16 -11.80 -23.93 -6.99
C LYS A 16 -10.98 -23.67 -5.73
N GLN A 17 -9.77 -23.11 -5.89
CA GLN A 17 -8.89 -22.75 -4.78
C GLN A 17 -9.13 -21.30 -4.36
N LYS A 18 -9.69 -21.11 -3.16
CA LYS A 18 -9.99 -19.78 -2.58
C LYS A 18 -9.14 -19.45 -1.35
N SER A 19 -7.99 -20.12 -1.22
CA SER A 19 -7.02 -19.95 -0.15
C SER A 19 -5.61 -20.11 -0.70
N VAL A 20 -4.69 -19.34 -0.14
CA VAL A 20 -3.26 -19.40 -0.45
C VAL A 20 -2.64 -20.69 0.13
N GLU A 21 -1.62 -21.22 -0.52
CA GLU A 21 -0.81 -22.34 -0.01
C GLU A 21 0.18 -21.85 1.08
N ALA A 22 0.57 -22.75 1.97
CA ALA A 22 1.63 -22.48 2.95
C ALA A 22 3.03 -22.53 2.31
N GLY A 23 4.00 -21.89 2.94
CA GLY A 23 5.42 -21.91 2.56
C GLY A 23 5.77 -20.98 1.39
N LEU A 24 4.94 -20.00 1.06
CA LEU A 24 5.18 -19.07 -0.04
C LEU A 24 5.66 -17.71 0.46
N SER A 25 6.64 -17.14 -0.22
CA SER A 25 7.04 -15.73 -0.13
C SER A 25 6.45 -14.93 -1.29
N GLY A 26 6.31 -13.62 -1.15
CA GLY A 26 5.81 -12.75 -2.21
C GLY A 26 5.30 -11.39 -1.73
N LEU A 27 4.37 -10.83 -2.49
CA LEU A 27 3.79 -9.53 -2.24
C LEU A 27 2.27 -9.63 -2.11
N PHE A 28 1.75 -9.03 -1.05
CA PHE A 28 0.32 -8.87 -0.83
C PHE A 28 -0.08 -7.44 -1.21
N PHE A 29 -1.05 -7.31 -2.09
CA PHE A 29 -1.56 -6.01 -2.53
C PHE A 29 -2.99 -5.81 -2.07
N THR A 30 -3.31 -4.57 -1.71
CA THR A 30 -4.70 -4.10 -1.67
C THR A 30 -4.97 -3.28 -2.92
N CYS A 31 -6.17 -3.40 -3.46
CA CYS A 31 -6.59 -2.69 -4.67
C CYS A 31 -8.03 -2.19 -4.57
N HIS A 32 -8.41 -1.32 -5.49
CA HIS A 32 -9.78 -0.84 -5.62
C HIS A 32 -10.30 -1.03 -7.06
N GLY A 33 -11.62 -1.12 -7.18
CA GLY A 33 -12.29 -1.22 -8.48
C GLY A 33 -12.08 -2.56 -9.18
N ASP A 34 -11.37 -2.55 -10.30
CA ASP A 34 -11.17 -3.71 -11.17
C ASP A 34 -9.94 -4.50 -10.75
N GLU A 35 -10.18 -5.53 -9.94
CA GLU A 35 -9.07 -6.33 -9.42
C GLU A 35 -8.30 -7.09 -10.53
N ARG A 36 -8.91 -7.39 -11.71
CA ARG A 36 -8.20 -8.03 -12.85
C ARG A 36 -7.18 -7.08 -13.45
N ARG A 37 -7.55 -5.81 -13.59
CA ARG A 37 -6.60 -4.76 -14.02
C ARG A 37 -5.54 -4.52 -12.96
N ALA A 38 -5.90 -4.51 -11.69
CA ALA A 38 -4.95 -4.40 -10.59
C ALA A 38 -3.92 -5.55 -10.59
N LEU A 39 -4.36 -6.78 -10.90
CA LEU A 39 -3.43 -7.90 -11.00
C LEU A 39 -2.48 -7.76 -12.19
N ARG A 40 -2.96 -7.31 -13.35
CA ARG A 40 -2.10 -7.03 -14.49
C ARG A 40 -1.05 -5.97 -14.14
N GLU A 41 -1.47 -4.88 -13.49
CA GLU A 41 -0.59 -3.83 -12.98
C GLU A 41 0.48 -4.40 -12.02
N ALA A 42 0.09 -5.28 -11.10
CA ALA A 42 1.02 -5.91 -10.17
C ALA A 42 2.09 -6.75 -10.90
N TYR A 43 1.70 -7.52 -11.92
CA TYR A 43 2.67 -8.29 -12.71
C TYR A 43 3.64 -7.37 -13.47
N THR A 44 3.13 -6.33 -14.15
CA THR A 44 3.96 -5.39 -14.89
C THR A 44 5.00 -4.72 -13.99
N ILE A 45 4.59 -4.30 -12.79
CA ILE A 45 5.49 -3.70 -11.81
C ILE A 45 6.53 -4.71 -11.33
N ILE A 46 6.13 -5.92 -10.96
CA ILE A 46 7.08 -6.96 -10.48
C ILE A 46 8.10 -7.31 -11.57
N GLU A 47 7.67 -7.42 -12.83
CA GLU A 47 8.54 -7.74 -13.97
C GLU A 47 9.55 -6.61 -14.25
N HIS A 48 9.13 -5.35 -14.11
CA HIS A 48 10.05 -4.20 -14.22
C HIS A 48 11.25 -4.31 -13.26
N PHE A 49 11.02 -4.79 -12.04
CA PHE A 49 12.09 -5.03 -11.06
C PHE A 49 12.82 -6.37 -11.24
N ALA A 50 12.22 -7.35 -11.94
CA ALA A 50 12.82 -8.64 -12.20
C ALA A 50 13.81 -8.62 -13.38
N GLU A 51 13.57 -7.77 -14.38
CA GLU A 51 14.33 -7.78 -15.64
C GLU A 51 15.44 -6.72 -15.75
N GLY A 52 15.63 -5.87 -14.73
CA GLY A 52 16.69 -4.87 -14.72
C GLY A 52 16.54 -3.83 -15.82
N ASP A 53 15.85 -2.74 -15.51
CA ASP A 53 15.90 -1.44 -16.21
C ASP A 53 15.82 -1.45 -17.75
N ARG A 54 14.83 -2.18 -18.29
CA ARG A 54 14.33 -1.89 -19.66
C ARG A 54 13.08 -1.01 -19.58
N PRO A 55 12.94 -0.01 -20.46
CA PRO A 55 11.71 0.77 -20.55
C PRO A 55 10.58 -0.13 -21.05
N VAL A 56 9.65 -0.44 -20.15
CA VAL A 56 8.39 -1.08 -20.51
C VAL A 56 7.56 -0.03 -21.26
N PRO A 57 7.01 -0.32 -22.45
CA PRO A 57 6.13 0.61 -23.12
C PRO A 57 4.93 0.92 -22.20
N ALA A 58 4.65 2.21 -22.03
CA ALA A 58 3.50 2.70 -21.26
C ALA A 58 2.24 1.92 -21.65
N PRO A 59 1.34 1.62 -20.69
CA PRO A 59 0.15 0.81 -20.96
C PRO A 59 -0.67 1.46 -22.08
N SER A 60 -0.59 0.89 -23.28
CA SER A 60 -1.36 1.34 -24.41
C SER A 60 -2.83 1.08 -24.10
N ARG A 61 -3.60 2.15 -24.12
CA ARG A 61 -5.03 2.15 -23.89
C ARG A 61 -5.74 1.53 -25.09
N SER A 62 -5.82 0.20 -25.15
CA SER A 62 -6.79 -0.49 -25.99
C SER A 62 -8.02 -0.83 -25.15
N GLU A 63 -9.06 -0.01 -25.32
CA GLU A 63 -10.42 -0.40 -24.95
C GLU A 63 -10.92 -1.42 -25.99
N GLU A 64 -10.40 -2.65 -25.93
CA GLU A 64 -10.99 -3.79 -26.65
C GLU A 64 -11.48 -4.83 -25.63
N THR A 65 -12.79 -5.03 -25.68
CA THR A 65 -13.55 -5.99 -24.88
C THR A 65 -13.19 -7.41 -25.30
N LEU A 66 -12.37 -8.09 -24.51
CA LEU A 66 -12.18 -9.55 -24.61
C LEU A 66 -12.51 -10.21 -23.25
N ASP A 67 -13.80 -10.50 -23.12
CA ASP A 67 -14.51 -11.11 -21.99
C ASP A 67 -14.43 -12.65 -22.04
N THR A 68 -13.23 -13.21 -22.04
CA THR A 68 -13.00 -14.66 -21.97
C THR A 68 -11.89 -14.97 -20.98
N ASP A 69 -12.26 -15.61 -19.85
CA ASP A 69 -11.34 -16.03 -18.77
C ASP A 69 -10.16 -16.87 -19.31
N THR A 70 -10.40 -17.61 -20.40
CA THR A 70 -9.38 -18.39 -21.09
C THR A 70 -8.28 -17.54 -21.74
N ASP A 71 -8.59 -16.31 -22.17
CA ASP A 71 -7.61 -15.50 -22.88
C ASP A 71 -6.65 -14.78 -21.93
N PHE A 72 -7.02 -14.55 -20.66
CA PHE A 72 -6.07 -13.99 -19.68
C PHE A 72 -5.15 -15.06 -19.09
N GLU A 73 -5.68 -16.25 -18.77
CA GLU A 73 -4.81 -17.37 -18.41
C GLU A 73 -3.89 -17.71 -19.59
N LYS A 74 -4.39 -17.66 -20.82
CA LYS A 74 -3.57 -17.77 -22.03
C LYS A 74 -2.64 -16.59 -22.27
N GLU A 75 -2.98 -15.36 -21.88
CA GLU A 75 -2.10 -14.18 -21.99
C GLU A 75 -0.96 -14.28 -20.96
N CYS A 76 -1.26 -14.65 -19.70
CA CYS A 76 -0.25 -15.02 -18.72
C CYS A 76 0.59 -16.26 -19.15
N VAL A 77 -0.02 -17.18 -19.91
CA VAL A 77 0.65 -18.34 -20.52
C VAL A 77 1.39 -17.98 -21.83
N SER A 78 1.00 -16.95 -22.57
CA SER A 78 1.60 -16.54 -23.84
C SER A 78 2.74 -15.56 -23.60
N MET A 79 2.66 -14.80 -22.50
CA MET A 79 3.76 -14.08 -21.87
C MET A 79 4.75 -15.05 -21.15
N ARG A 80 4.64 -16.38 -21.36
CA ARG A 80 5.67 -17.38 -20.98
C ARG A 80 6.87 -17.43 -21.94
N GLY A 81 7.21 -16.31 -22.57
CA GLY A 81 8.40 -16.22 -23.42
C GLY A 81 9.66 -16.00 -22.59
N LYS A 82 10.52 -17.03 -22.52
CA LYS A 82 11.98 -16.99 -22.29
C LYS A 82 12.53 -15.94 -21.30
N THR A 83 12.45 -16.23 -20.00
CA THR A 83 13.49 -15.78 -19.06
C THR A 83 14.33 -17.01 -18.77
N ASN A 84 15.42 -17.15 -19.51
CA ASN A 84 16.51 -18.04 -19.12
C ASN A 84 17.18 -17.39 -17.89
N GLU A 85 17.66 -18.22 -16.97
CA GLU A 85 18.27 -17.90 -15.66
C GLU A 85 17.34 -17.99 -14.43
N GLY A 86 16.94 -19.21 -14.10
CA GLY A 86 16.84 -19.74 -12.73
C GLY A 86 15.77 -19.21 -11.76
N GLY A 87 15.21 -18.01 -11.96
CA GLY A 87 14.20 -17.42 -11.08
C GLY A 87 12.80 -17.95 -11.37
N ALA A 88 12.11 -18.47 -10.36
CA ALA A 88 10.72 -18.89 -10.53
C ALA A 88 9.82 -17.64 -10.70
N ARG A 89 9.14 -17.57 -11.85
CA ARG A 89 8.26 -16.46 -12.23
C ARG A 89 7.18 -16.16 -11.19
N PRO A 90 6.76 -14.89 -11.05
CA PRO A 90 5.68 -14.50 -10.15
C PRO A 90 4.40 -15.25 -10.50
N LYS A 91 3.67 -15.73 -9.48
CA LYS A 91 2.41 -16.46 -9.65
C LYS A 91 1.34 -15.92 -8.71
N GLN A 92 0.21 -15.50 -9.25
CA GLN A 92 -0.95 -15.14 -8.47
C GLN A 92 -1.48 -16.36 -7.71
N ARG A 93 -1.79 -16.15 -6.44
CA ARG A 93 -2.41 -17.13 -5.56
C ARG A 93 -3.71 -16.53 -5.00
N PRO A 94 -4.88 -17.13 -5.32
CA PRO A 94 -6.15 -16.60 -4.87
C PRO A 94 -6.26 -16.56 -3.33
N THR A 95 -6.38 -15.35 -2.79
CA THR A 95 -6.66 -15.14 -1.34
C THR A 95 -8.12 -15.47 -0.99
N GLY A 96 -9.00 -15.38 -2.01
CA GLY A 96 -10.44 -15.51 -1.87
C GLY A 96 -11.08 -14.42 -1.01
N VAL A 97 -10.40 -13.29 -0.83
CA VAL A 97 -10.93 -12.06 -0.22
C VAL A 97 -10.92 -10.96 -1.28
N LYS A 98 -12.03 -10.22 -1.39
CA LYS A 98 -12.17 -9.12 -2.35
C LYS A 98 -11.10 -8.06 -2.10
N ASN A 99 -10.58 -7.47 -3.16
CA ASN A 99 -9.61 -6.37 -3.16
C ASN A 99 -8.27 -6.73 -2.49
N CYS A 100 -7.96 -8.02 -2.39
CA CYS A 100 -6.78 -8.55 -1.72
C CYS A 100 -6.07 -9.53 -2.64
N LEU A 101 -4.99 -9.09 -3.27
CA LEU A 101 -4.23 -9.89 -4.23
C LEU A 101 -2.96 -10.40 -3.55
N PHE A 102 -2.60 -11.66 -3.81
CA PHE A 102 -1.30 -12.18 -3.39
C PHE A 102 -0.57 -12.75 -4.61
N VAL A 103 0.65 -12.27 -4.83
CA VAL A 103 1.53 -12.72 -5.90
C VAL A 103 2.75 -13.36 -5.24
N ALA A 104 2.86 -14.67 -5.38
CA ALA A 104 3.98 -15.44 -4.87
C ALA A 104 5.20 -15.24 -5.77
N ILE A 105 6.34 -14.92 -5.16
CA ILE A 105 7.62 -14.67 -5.81
C ILE A 105 8.67 -15.45 -5.02
N GLN A 106 9.34 -16.38 -5.67
CA GLN A 106 10.32 -17.26 -5.04
C GLN A 106 11.73 -16.80 -5.41
N GLY A 107 12.67 -16.91 -4.47
CA GLY A 107 14.06 -16.54 -4.70
C GLY A 107 14.36 -15.03 -4.64
N CYS A 108 13.38 -14.20 -4.27
CA CYS A 108 13.56 -12.75 -4.09
C CYS A 108 13.33 -12.33 -2.64
N ASP A 109 14.05 -11.31 -2.18
CA ASP A 109 13.80 -10.68 -0.88
C ASP A 109 12.57 -9.77 -0.98
N SER A 110 11.41 -10.27 -0.54
CA SER A 110 10.13 -9.55 -0.61
C SER A 110 10.19 -8.19 0.10
N THR A 111 10.97 -8.06 1.17
CA THR A 111 11.11 -6.82 1.94
C THR A 111 11.78 -5.74 1.10
N LYS A 112 12.91 -6.05 0.45
CA LYS A 112 13.62 -5.11 -0.43
C LYS A 112 12.80 -4.76 -1.66
N LEU A 113 12.26 -5.77 -2.34
CA LEU A 113 11.43 -5.58 -3.53
C LEU A 113 10.23 -4.67 -3.24
N SER A 114 9.54 -4.86 -2.11
CA SER A 114 8.41 -4.01 -1.74
C SER A 114 8.82 -2.56 -1.51
N LEU A 115 10.00 -2.31 -0.94
CA LEU A 115 10.50 -0.96 -0.69
C LEU A 115 10.85 -0.25 -2.00
N GLU A 116 11.47 -0.97 -2.95
CA GLU A 116 11.80 -0.46 -4.28
C GLU A 116 10.54 -0.13 -5.10
N ILE A 117 9.55 -1.04 -5.10
CA ILE A 117 8.24 -0.81 -5.74
C ILE A 117 7.56 0.44 -5.19
N VAL A 118 7.57 0.61 -3.86
CA VAL A 118 6.98 1.79 -3.23
C VAL A 118 7.74 3.05 -3.64
N GLY A 119 9.07 3.02 -3.69
CA GLY A 119 9.87 4.15 -4.19
C GLY A 119 9.47 4.55 -5.61
N TYR A 120 9.37 3.58 -6.51
CA TYR A 120 9.01 3.79 -7.91
C TYR A 120 7.58 4.29 -8.12
N CYS A 121 6.58 3.66 -7.50
CA CYS A 121 5.17 4.09 -7.65
C CYS A 121 4.85 5.39 -6.88
N GLN A 122 5.69 5.82 -5.93
CA GLN A 122 5.50 7.12 -5.27
C GLN A 122 6.14 8.29 -6.03
N GLN A 123 7.09 8.02 -6.93
CA GLN A 123 7.72 9.03 -7.78
C GLN A 123 6.81 9.41 -8.94
N ASP A 124 6.26 8.43 -9.64
CA ASP A 124 5.35 8.63 -10.76
C ASP A 124 4.04 7.87 -10.53
N SER A 125 2.95 8.30 -11.18
CA SER A 125 1.62 7.66 -11.09
C SER A 125 1.55 6.32 -11.86
N ASN A 126 2.51 5.43 -11.59
CA ASN A 126 2.66 4.11 -12.21
C ASN A 126 1.61 3.10 -11.72
N CYS A 127 1.01 3.39 -10.57
CA CYS A 127 0.00 2.57 -9.95
C CYS A 127 -1.38 3.28 -10.01
N ARG A 128 -2.39 2.66 -10.62
CA ARG A 128 -3.75 3.22 -10.73
C ARG A 128 -4.79 2.42 -9.96
N PHE A 129 -4.70 1.09 -10.00
CA PHE A 129 -5.67 0.22 -9.35
C PHE A 129 -5.15 -0.38 -8.04
N LEU A 130 -3.82 -0.42 -7.86
CA LEU A 130 -3.19 -0.90 -6.62
C LEU A 130 -3.07 0.23 -5.60
N ASP A 131 -3.58 0.02 -4.39
CA ASP A 131 -3.52 1.00 -3.30
C ASP A 131 -2.23 0.85 -2.48
N ARG A 132 -1.88 -0.38 -2.11
CA ARG A 132 -0.76 -0.66 -1.20
C ARG A 132 -0.12 -2.00 -1.53
N VAL A 133 1.18 -2.09 -1.27
CA VAL A 133 1.95 -3.34 -1.27
C VAL A 133 2.40 -3.66 0.14
N ILE A 134 2.38 -4.93 0.51
CA ILE A 134 2.88 -5.45 1.80
C ILE A 134 3.79 -6.64 1.50
N PRO A 135 5.05 -6.64 1.97
CA PRO A 135 5.93 -7.78 1.83
C PRO A 135 5.42 -8.97 2.67
N VAL A 136 5.43 -10.16 2.07
CA VAL A 136 5.13 -11.42 2.76
C VAL A 136 6.37 -12.30 2.64
N ASN A 137 7.09 -12.45 3.74
CA ASN A 137 8.26 -13.32 3.79
C ASN A 137 7.85 -14.80 3.78
N ILE A 138 6.75 -15.14 4.45
CA ILE A 138 6.23 -16.51 4.48
C ILE A 138 4.72 -16.54 4.72
N THR A 139 4.04 -17.47 4.03
CA THR A 139 2.67 -17.88 4.32
C THR A 139 2.67 -19.15 5.16
N LEU A 140 1.75 -19.25 6.12
CA LEU A 140 1.62 -20.43 6.97
C LEU A 140 0.14 -20.69 7.26
N PRO A 141 -0.28 -21.95 7.48
CA PRO A 141 -1.62 -22.19 8.02
C PRO A 141 -1.74 -21.53 9.40
N VAL A 142 -2.97 -21.30 9.86
CA VAL A 142 -3.20 -20.81 11.22
C VAL A 142 -2.69 -21.84 12.23
N ASP A 143 -1.49 -21.59 12.75
CA ASP A 143 -0.75 -22.43 13.68
C ASP A 143 0.15 -21.50 14.52
N MET A 144 -0.22 -21.31 15.78
CA MET A 144 0.43 -20.33 16.65
C MET A 144 1.86 -20.73 17.04
N VAL A 145 2.16 -22.04 17.07
CA VAL A 145 3.51 -22.53 17.38
C VAL A 145 4.45 -22.18 16.24
N LYS A 146 4.06 -22.51 15.01
CA LYS A 146 4.85 -22.14 13.82
C LYS A 146 4.93 -20.63 13.62
N LEU A 147 3.88 -19.90 13.97
CA LEU A 147 3.89 -18.44 13.92
C LEU A 147 4.97 -17.87 14.84
N ASN A 148 5.09 -18.39 16.06
CA ASN A 148 6.11 -17.97 17.01
C ASN A 148 7.53 -18.20 16.46
N ASP A 149 7.79 -19.37 15.89
CA ASP A 149 9.08 -19.69 15.28
C ASP A 149 9.41 -18.73 14.13
N VAL A 150 8.43 -18.44 13.26
CA VAL A 150 8.58 -17.48 12.16
C VAL A 150 8.85 -16.07 12.67
N ILE A 151 8.14 -15.61 13.70
CA ILE A 151 8.38 -14.29 14.30
C ILE A 151 9.78 -14.21 14.87
N PHE A 152 10.26 -15.27 15.52
CA PHE A 152 11.62 -15.35 16.06
C PHE A 152 12.68 -15.24 14.96
N GLU A 153 12.53 -16.00 13.88
CA GLU A 153 13.42 -15.95 12.71
C GLU A 153 13.43 -14.56 12.06
N LEU A 154 12.27 -13.92 11.90
CA LEU A 154 12.17 -12.57 11.36
C LEU A 154 12.80 -11.53 12.30
N ALA A 155 12.55 -11.63 13.61
CA ALA A 155 13.14 -10.74 14.61
C ALA A 155 14.66 -10.84 14.58
N LYS A 156 15.20 -12.06 14.61
CA LYS A 156 16.64 -12.33 14.51
C LYS A 156 17.20 -11.76 13.21
N LYS A 157 16.55 -11.97 12.07
CA LYS A 157 17.07 -11.53 10.77
C LYS A 157 17.11 -10.00 10.62
N TYR A 158 16.05 -9.29 11.03
CA TYR A 158 15.91 -7.87 10.73
C TYR A 158 16.37 -6.94 11.87
N LEU A 159 16.30 -7.37 13.13
CA LEU A 159 16.70 -6.55 14.29
C LEU A 159 18.18 -6.67 14.66
N THR A 160 18.90 -7.67 14.14
CA THR A 160 20.35 -7.82 14.36
C THR A 160 21.19 -7.13 13.29
N THR A 161 20.56 -6.38 12.38
CA THR A 161 21.26 -5.60 11.35
C THR A 161 22.24 -4.62 12.01
N GLU A 162 23.50 -4.64 11.56
CA GLU A 162 24.65 -3.90 12.12
C GLU A 162 24.52 -2.38 12.01
N GLU A 163 23.61 -1.77 12.77
CA GLU A 163 23.50 -0.33 12.90
C GLU A 163 23.96 0.15 14.27
N ALA A 164 24.60 1.33 14.29
CA ALA A 164 25.18 1.92 15.49
C ALA A 164 24.13 2.34 16.55
N ALA A 165 22.85 2.41 16.18
CA ALA A 165 21.75 2.79 17.05
C ALA A 165 20.78 1.60 17.25
N PRO A 166 20.17 1.46 18.43
CA PRO A 166 19.19 0.40 18.67
C PRO A 166 18.00 0.55 17.70
N PRO A 167 17.58 -0.53 17.01
CA PRO A 167 16.51 -0.45 16.04
C PRO A 167 15.16 -0.17 16.72
N THR A 168 14.31 0.61 16.05
CA THR A 168 12.92 0.81 16.46
C THR A 168 11.98 -0.10 15.70
N TYR A 169 10.99 -0.68 16.40
CA TYR A 169 10.05 -1.62 15.81
C TYR A 169 8.58 -1.35 16.16
N ALA A 170 7.68 -1.87 15.32
CA ALA A 170 6.24 -1.93 15.57
C ALA A 170 5.60 -3.19 14.97
N LEU A 171 4.40 -3.52 15.43
CA LEU A 171 3.55 -4.58 14.89
C LEU A 171 2.33 -4.00 14.18
N GLU A 172 2.15 -4.34 12.92
CA GLU A 172 0.92 -4.13 12.15
C GLU A 172 0.18 -5.47 12.01
N PHE A 173 -0.94 -5.57 12.74
CA PHE A 173 -1.77 -6.78 12.80
C PHE A 173 -3.11 -6.55 12.08
N LYS A 174 -3.46 -7.44 11.14
CA LYS A 174 -4.73 -7.38 10.41
C LYS A 174 -5.37 -8.75 10.27
N VAL A 175 -6.67 -8.82 10.47
CA VAL A 175 -7.46 -10.04 10.34
C VAL A 175 -8.54 -9.84 9.29
N ARG A 176 -8.63 -10.77 8.34
CA ARG A 176 -9.62 -10.78 7.26
C ARG A 176 -10.28 -12.14 7.19
N ASN A 177 -11.58 -12.19 7.47
CA ASN A 177 -12.39 -13.41 7.47
C ASN A 177 -11.76 -14.55 8.31
N ASN A 178 -11.17 -14.18 9.44
CA ASN A 178 -10.60 -15.09 10.43
C ASN A 178 -11.00 -14.58 11.83
N GLY A 179 -11.14 -15.48 12.80
CA GLY A 179 -11.44 -15.12 14.20
C GLY A 179 -10.61 -15.92 15.21
N SER A 180 -9.59 -16.64 14.76
CA SER A 180 -8.81 -17.57 15.59
C SER A 180 -7.45 -17.01 16.01
N VAL A 181 -7.01 -15.89 15.42
CA VAL A 181 -5.74 -15.25 15.75
C VAL A 181 -6.03 -13.97 16.51
N GLU A 182 -5.52 -13.88 17.73
CA GLU A 182 -5.68 -12.72 18.60
C GLU A 182 -4.44 -11.83 18.58
N LYS A 183 -4.66 -10.51 18.57
CA LYS A 183 -3.56 -9.53 18.54
C LYS A 183 -2.67 -9.63 19.78
N GLY A 184 -3.25 -9.88 20.96
CA GLY A 184 -2.52 -9.98 22.23
C GLY A 184 -1.48 -11.09 22.20
N ALA A 185 -1.88 -12.30 21.81
CA ALA A 185 -0.98 -13.44 21.67
C ALA A 185 0.19 -13.16 20.70
N VAL A 186 -0.09 -12.50 19.57
CA VAL A 186 0.96 -12.14 18.59
C VAL A 186 1.92 -11.08 19.15
N LEU A 187 1.43 -10.12 19.94
CA LEU A 187 2.28 -9.13 20.61
C LEU A 187 3.20 -9.80 21.63
N GLU A 188 2.69 -10.71 22.45
CA GLU A 188 3.51 -11.45 23.42
C GLU A 188 4.61 -12.28 22.74
N MET A 189 4.29 -12.97 21.64
CA MET A 189 5.27 -13.69 20.84
C MET A 189 6.35 -12.77 20.27
N LEU A 190 5.96 -11.60 19.76
CA LEU A 190 6.90 -10.62 19.23
C LEU A 190 7.78 -10.05 20.34
N ASP A 191 7.23 -9.67 21.49
CA ASP A 191 8.00 -9.11 22.60
C ASP A 191 9.02 -10.13 23.14
N ALA A 192 8.64 -11.41 23.24
CA ALA A 192 9.57 -12.49 23.60
C ALA A 192 10.68 -12.66 22.56
N ALA A 193 10.33 -12.65 21.26
CA ALA A 193 11.29 -12.77 20.17
C ALA A 193 12.27 -11.59 20.11
N VAL A 194 11.78 -10.36 20.27
CA VAL A 194 12.63 -9.16 20.28
C VAL A 194 13.55 -9.16 21.49
N THR A 195 13.03 -9.47 22.69
CA THR A 195 13.85 -9.55 23.91
C THR A 195 14.99 -10.55 23.77
N ALA A 196 14.74 -11.69 23.12
CA ALA A 196 15.76 -12.71 22.87
C ALA A 196 16.75 -12.31 21.77
N ALA A 197 16.29 -11.68 20.69
CA ALA A 197 17.12 -11.36 19.52
C ALA A 197 17.92 -10.06 19.68
N CYS A 198 17.31 -9.02 20.24
CA CYS A 198 17.89 -7.69 20.37
C CYS A 198 17.25 -6.93 21.56
N PRO A 199 17.75 -7.12 22.79
CA PRO A 199 17.21 -6.48 23.99
C PRO A 199 17.27 -4.94 23.96
N SER A 200 18.14 -4.36 23.13
CA SER A 200 18.29 -2.90 23.01
C SER A 200 17.23 -2.27 22.10
N ALA A 201 16.50 -3.06 21.31
CA ALA A 201 15.46 -2.58 20.41
C ALA A 201 14.32 -1.90 21.17
N LYS A 202 13.72 -0.87 20.56
CA LYS A 202 12.67 -0.06 21.19
C LYS A 202 11.38 -0.08 20.38
N VAL A 203 10.24 -0.17 21.06
CA VAL A 203 8.93 -0.03 20.42
C VAL A 203 8.70 1.44 20.04
N ASP A 204 8.38 1.70 18.77
CA ASP A 204 7.91 3.02 18.30
C ASP A 204 6.70 2.84 17.39
N LEU A 205 5.51 3.27 17.83
CA LEU A 205 4.26 3.14 17.08
C LEU A 205 4.05 4.26 16.04
N LYS A 206 4.87 5.30 16.06
CA LYS A 206 4.73 6.47 15.18
C LYS A 206 5.67 6.39 13.99
N ARG A 207 6.96 6.15 14.25
CA ARG A 207 8.02 6.12 13.23
C ARG A 207 8.99 4.95 13.44
N PRO A 208 8.48 3.70 13.44
CA PRO A 208 9.34 2.54 13.50
C PRO A 208 10.19 2.43 12.23
N LYS A 209 11.46 2.05 12.40
CA LYS A 209 12.32 1.66 11.28
C LYS A 209 11.90 0.31 10.72
N ILE A 210 11.57 -0.64 11.60
CA ILE A 210 11.19 -2.01 11.24
C ILE A 210 9.73 -2.24 11.62
N THR A 211 8.90 -2.69 10.68
CA THR A 211 7.50 -3.02 10.97
C THR A 211 7.24 -4.48 10.65
N PHE A 212 6.83 -5.24 11.66
CA PHE A 212 6.38 -6.62 11.50
C PHE A 212 4.92 -6.62 11.05
N PHE A 213 4.63 -7.35 9.98
CA PHE A 213 3.29 -7.55 9.45
C PHE A 213 2.83 -8.97 9.73
N ILE A 214 1.77 -9.10 10.52
CA ILE A 214 1.06 -10.37 10.71
C ILE A 214 -0.37 -10.18 10.23
N GLN A 215 -0.68 -10.80 9.10
CA GLN A 215 -1.98 -10.70 8.47
C GLN A 215 -2.65 -12.07 8.34
N ALA A 216 -3.73 -12.30 9.08
CA ALA A 216 -4.56 -13.48 8.92
C ALA A 216 -5.59 -13.25 7.80
N VAL A 217 -5.60 -14.13 6.81
CA VAL A 217 -6.56 -14.14 5.69
C VAL A 217 -7.17 -15.55 5.62
N LYS A 218 -8.43 -15.68 6.06
CA LYS A 218 -9.12 -16.98 6.19
C LYS A 218 -8.31 -17.97 7.02
N THR A 219 -7.79 -19.03 6.42
CA THR A 219 -7.06 -20.12 7.08
C THR A 219 -5.54 -19.98 6.99
N ILE A 220 -5.05 -18.85 6.46
CA ILE A 220 -3.63 -18.59 6.22
C ILE A 220 -3.20 -17.32 6.95
N ILE A 221 -2.04 -17.36 7.58
CA ILE A 221 -1.32 -16.20 8.10
C ILE A 221 -0.24 -15.83 7.08
N MET A 222 -0.13 -14.53 6.81
CA MET A 222 0.92 -13.94 5.99
C MET A 222 1.80 -13.14 6.95
N ALA A 223 3.03 -13.60 7.13
CA ALA A 223 4.01 -12.96 7.99
C ALA A 223 5.08 -12.29 7.12
N GLY A 224 5.44 -11.06 7.45
CA GLY A 224 6.51 -10.36 6.77
C GLY A 224 7.05 -9.16 7.53
N VAL A 225 8.09 -8.55 6.98
CA VAL A 225 8.74 -7.36 7.53
C VAL A 225 8.85 -6.29 6.46
N ALA A 226 8.53 -5.05 6.82
CA ALA A 226 8.73 -3.87 6.00
C ALA A 226 9.66 -2.87 6.69
N ILE A 227 10.38 -2.08 5.89
CA ILE A 227 11.31 -1.05 6.37
C ILE A 227 10.68 0.31 6.14
N ASP A 228 10.77 1.20 7.13
CA ASP A 228 10.26 2.56 7.08
C ASP A 228 8.77 2.65 6.70
N TYR A 229 7.97 1.64 7.06
CA TYR A 229 6.57 1.51 6.62
C TYR A 229 5.75 2.79 6.85
N HIS A 230 5.82 3.35 8.06
CA HIS A 230 5.09 4.57 8.42
C HIS A 230 5.62 5.79 7.66
N ALA A 231 6.94 5.92 7.52
CA ALA A 231 7.56 7.02 6.79
C ALA A 231 7.22 6.96 5.28
N ARG A 232 7.13 5.75 4.71
CA ARG A 232 6.69 5.47 3.34
C ARG A 232 5.17 5.48 3.17
N ARG A 233 4.46 6.28 3.97
CA ARG A 233 2.99 6.43 3.94
C ARG A 233 2.22 5.11 4.03
N LYS A 234 2.69 4.19 4.87
CA LYS A 234 2.11 2.85 5.03
C LYS A 234 2.05 2.09 3.70
N TYR A 235 3.13 2.23 2.92
CA TYR A 235 3.34 1.64 1.59
C TYR A 235 2.19 1.91 0.61
N ASN A 236 1.64 3.13 0.66
CA ASN A 236 0.71 3.59 -0.36
C ASN A 236 1.46 3.73 -1.70
N LEU A 237 0.88 3.18 -2.76
CA LEU A 237 1.45 3.16 -4.10
C LEU A 237 1.07 4.39 -4.94
N HIS A 238 0.24 5.29 -4.44
CA HIS A 238 -0.06 6.53 -5.14
C HIS A 238 0.94 7.64 -4.76
N PRO A 239 1.35 8.48 -5.73
CA PRO A 239 2.11 9.70 -5.48
C PRO A 239 1.42 10.62 -4.48
N LEU A 240 2.16 11.60 -3.96
CA LEU A 240 1.53 12.69 -3.23
C LEU A 240 0.65 13.47 -4.20
N GLU A 241 -0.61 13.69 -3.82
CA GLU A 241 -1.40 14.70 -4.47
C GLU A 241 -0.71 16.05 -4.23
N GLU A 242 -0.20 16.67 -5.29
CA GLU A 242 0.14 18.08 -5.23
C GLU A 242 -1.16 18.80 -4.87
N LYS A 243 -1.21 19.38 -3.68
CA LYS A 243 -2.24 20.36 -3.37
C LYS A 243 -2.03 21.49 -4.36
N LYS A 244 -2.84 21.54 -5.42
CA LYS A 244 -3.06 22.79 -6.13
C LYS A 244 -3.68 23.71 -5.10
N ASP A 245 -2.88 24.62 -4.57
CA ASP A 245 -3.41 25.72 -3.79
C ASP A 245 -4.38 26.46 -4.73
N ASP A 246 -5.68 26.25 -4.51
CA ASP A 246 -6.74 27.05 -5.11
C ASP A 246 -6.62 28.47 -4.56
N GLN A 247 -5.63 29.22 -5.05
CA GLN A 247 -5.57 30.68 -4.95
C GLN A 247 -6.59 31.28 -5.91
N THR A 248 -7.89 31.06 -5.64
CA THR A 248 -8.95 31.83 -6.31
C THR A 248 -10.14 32.18 -5.41
N ALA A 249 -10.00 32.10 -4.09
CA ALA A 249 -11.08 32.41 -3.14
C ALA A 249 -10.72 33.43 -2.05
N GLN A 250 -9.79 34.36 -2.31
CA GLN A 250 -9.53 35.52 -1.44
C GLN A 250 -9.29 36.83 -2.22
N THR A 251 -10.19 37.16 -3.15
CA THR A 251 -10.31 38.54 -3.68
C THR A 251 -11.75 39.01 -3.83
N ALA A 252 -12.75 38.29 -3.29
CA ALA A 252 -14.16 38.67 -3.38
C ALA A 252 -14.74 39.27 -2.08
N GLU A 253 -14.04 39.20 -0.95
CA GLU A 253 -14.53 39.70 0.35
C GLU A 253 -13.90 41.05 0.77
N LYS A 254 -13.56 41.91 -0.20
CA LYS A 254 -13.16 43.32 0.06
C LYS A 254 -13.88 44.34 -0.85
N ALA A 255 -14.96 43.94 -1.51
CA ALA A 255 -15.73 44.83 -2.41
C ALA A 255 -17.09 45.29 -1.85
N SER A 256 -17.43 45.01 -0.60
CA SER A 256 -18.67 45.49 0.05
C SER A 256 -18.40 46.45 1.21
N MET A 257 -17.74 47.57 0.93
CA MET A 257 -17.88 48.80 1.71
C MET A 257 -17.93 49.97 0.74
N VAL A 258 -19.14 50.35 0.33
CA VAL A 258 -19.39 51.66 -0.27
C VAL A 258 -19.65 52.64 0.89
N PRO A 259 -18.89 53.73 1.04
CA PRO A 259 -19.19 54.77 2.00
C PRO A 259 -20.30 55.69 1.44
N ASP A 260 -21.32 55.91 2.25
CA ASP A 260 -22.38 56.90 2.03
C ASP A 260 -21.77 58.32 1.96
N GLN A 261 -22.06 59.04 0.88
CA GLN A 261 -21.75 60.46 0.76
C GLN A 261 -22.92 61.32 1.27
N ILE A 262 -22.63 62.24 2.19
CA ILE A 262 -23.41 63.47 2.39
C ILE A 262 -22.44 64.64 2.23
N PRO A 263 -22.61 65.55 1.26
CA PRO A 263 -21.83 66.77 1.17
C PRO A 263 -22.57 67.99 1.73
N ASP A 264 -21.78 69.06 1.84
CA ASP A 264 -22.07 70.45 2.19
C ASP A 264 -22.28 70.78 3.67
N GLY A 265 -21.55 71.73 4.26
CA GLY A 265 -20.80 72.83 3.67
C GLY A 265 -21.19 74.11 4.41
N GLY A 266 -20.33 74.62 5.28
CA GLY A 266 -20.61 75.85 6.03
C GLY A 266 -19.53 76.17 7.06
N SER A 267 -18.51 76.92 6.64
CA SER A 267 -17.67 77.75 7.51
C SER A 267 -18.52 78.94 8.05
N PRO A 268 -18.18 79.66 9.15
CA PRO A 268 -16.85 80.20 9.40
C PRO A 268 -16.36 80.33 10.86
N SER A 269 -15.07 80.66 10.91
CA SER A 269 -14.23 81.25 11.95
C SER A 269 -14.87 82.17 13.01
N GLU A 270 -14.55 81.87 14.28
CA GLU A 270 -13.76 82.70 15.21
C GLU A 270 -14.37 83.96 15.90
N LYS A 271 -14.09 84.02 17.22
CA LYS A 271 -14.01 85.17 18.15
C LYS A 271 -15.29 85.65 18.85
N ARG A 272 -15.41 85.28 20.14
CA ARG A 272 -15.81 86.22 21.20
C ARG A 272 -14.68 87.23 21.41
N PRO A 273 -14.98 88.50 21.76
CA PRO A 273 -14.95 88.84 23.18
C PRO A 273 -15.98 89.92 23.59
N ARG A 274 -16.44 89.87 24.85
CA ARG A 274 -16.16 90.90 25.86
C ARG A 274 -16.79 90.52 27.21
N LEU A 275 -16.02 90.80 28.27
CA LEU A 275 -16.52 90.99 29.63
C LEU A 275 -17.44 92.23 29.66
N GLU A 276 -18.59 92.10 30.30
CA GLU A 276 -18.94 92.69 31.62
C GLU A 276 -20.15 91.92 32.18
#